data_AF-A0A2V6NSL8-F1
#
_entry.id   AF-A0A2V6NSL8-F1
#
_cell.length_a   1.000
_cell.length_b   1.000
_cell.length_c   1.000
_cell.angle_alpha   90.00
_cell.angle_beta   90.00
_cell.angle_gamma   90.00
#
_symmetry.space_group_name_H-M   'P 1'
#
loop_
_entity.id
_entity.type
_entity.pdbx_description
1 polymer ?
#
loop_
_entity_poly.entity_id
_entity_poly.type
_entity_poly.pdbx_seq_one_letter_code
_entity_poly.pdbx_strand_id
1 'polypeptide(L)'
;PMSVGSWALALFGAFAFLSFVGALGESGRPGLAPLVVLRRGVLGEVITVLGGLLGFFLAGYTGVLLAVTNRPIWSDTPLLGVLFLVSAASISAAALILLGLRRGIPAYSLSWLERIDGWLMLLELLVLIAFVVSLGPVARVWLRAWGALLVVGVVFVGILLPLALRWRRWLPGRLTAPTAALLVLVGGFILRVVIVLSSESA
;
A
#
# COMPACT_ATOMS: atom_id res chain seq x y z
N PRO A 1 -15.24 18.90 -0.71
CA PRO A 1 -14.40 17.69 -0.92
C PRO A 1 -12.89 17.96 -0.77
N MET A 2 -12.28 18.87 -1.54
CA MET A 2 -10.82 19.11 -1.46
C MET A 2 -10.32 19.65 -0.11
N SER A 3 -11.16 20.38 0.64
CA SER A 3 -10.81 20.84 2.00
C SER A 3 -10.67 19.70 3.01
N VAL A 4 -11.49 18.65 2.91
CA VAL A 4 -11.40 17.49 3.83
C VAL A 4 -10.12 16.70 3.56
N GLY A 5 -9.75 16.55 2.29
CA GLY A 5 -8.49 15.93 1.90
C GLY A 5 -7.26 16.70 2.42
N SER A 6 -7.25 18.03 2.31
CA SER A 6 -6.12 18.84 2.81
C SER A 6 -5.98 18.77 4.33
N TRP A 7 -7.08 18.79 5.08
CA TRP A 7 -7.06 18.60 6.54
C TRP A 7 -6.60 17.20 6.94
N ALA A 8 -7.08 16.16 6.25
CA ALA A 8 -6.65 14.79 6.52
C ALA A 8 -5.14 14.61 6.24
N LEU A 9 -4.64 15.18 5.14
CA LEU A 9 -3.20 15.19 4.80
C LEU A 9 -2.38 15.95 5.84
N ALA A 10 -2.84 17.13 6.27
CA ALA A 10 -2.13 17.93 7.26
C ALA A 10 -2.06 17.22 8.62
N LEU A 11 -3.17 16.65 9.08
CA LEU A 11 -3.22 15.88 10.33
C LEU A 11 -2.35 14.64 10.24
N PHE A 12 -2.51 13.83 9.19
CA PHE A 12 -1.67 12.64 8.99
C PHE A 12 -0.18 13.00 8.95
N GLY A 13 0.19 14.06 8.21
CA GLY A 13 1.56 14.56 8.14
C GLY A 13 2.10 14.98 9.51
N ALA A 14 1.28 15.65 10.33
CA ALA A 14 1.66 16.03 11.69
C ALA A 14 1.94 14.80 12.57
N PHE A 15 1.03 13.81 12.60
CA PHE A 15 1.23 12.58 13.38
C PHE A 15 2.39 11.72 12.89
N ALA A 16 2.58 11.64 11.56
CA ALA A 16 3.72 10.96 10.96
C ALA A 16 5.04 11.64 11.33
N PHE A 17 5.08 12.98 11.32
CA PHE A 17 6.23 13.75 11.76
C PHE A 17 6.53 13.53 13.25
N LEU A 18 5.52 13.57 14.12
CA LEU A 18 5.68 13.28 15.55
C LEU A 18 6.22 11.86 15.79
N SER A 19 5.70 10.88 15.05
CA SER A 19 6.18 9.50 15.11
C SER A 19 7.65 9.37 14.67
N PHE A 20 8.03 10.10 13.62
CA PHE A 20 9.41 10.15 13.13
C PHE A 20 10.36 10.80 14.14
N VAL A 21 9.97 11.93 14.73
CA VAL A 21 10.73 12.63 15.77
C VAL A 21 10.91 11.73 17.00
N GLY A 22 9.84 11.04 17.43
CA GLY A 22 9.92 10.07 18.52
C GLY A 22 10.84 8.90 18.20
N ALA A 23 10.81 8.38 16.96
CA ALA A 23 11.75 7.35 16.52
C ALA A 23 13.21 7.83 16.49
N LEU A 24 13.44 9.11 16.19
CA LEU A 24 14.77 9.71 16.22
C LEU A 24 15.34 9.76 17.63
N GLY A 25 14.49 9.89 18.65
CA GLY A 25 14.92 9.80 20.04
C GLY A 25 15.52 8.45 20.42
N GLU A 26 15.11 7.37 19.75
CA GLU A 26 15.66 6.03 19.99
C GLU A 26 16.97 5.74 19.26
N SER A 27 17.45 6.67 18.43
CA SER A 27 18.72 6.52 17.71
C SER A 27 19.97 6.52 18.61
N GLY A 28 19.81 6.67 19.93
CA GLY A 28 20.90 6.63 20.91
C GLY A 28 21.77 7.89 20.95
N ARG A 29 21.39 8.96 20.23
CA ARG A 29 22.10 10.25 20.26
C ARG A 29 21.73 11.05 21.51
N PRO A 30 22.69 11.55 22.30
CA PRO A 30 22.41 12.18 23.60
C PRO A 30 21.55 13.44 23.49
N GLY A 31 21.67 14.22 22.41
CA GLY A 31 20.82 15.40 22.16
C GLY A 31 19.38 15.07 21.73
N LEU A 32 19.09 13.82 21.37
CA LEU A 32 17.78 13.38 20.87
C LEU A 32 17.04 12.49 21.87
N ALA A 33 17.71 12.03 22.93
CA ALA A 33 17.12 11.26 24.03
C ALA A 33 15.79 11.81 24.60
N PRO A 34 15.59 13.14 24.81
CA PRO A 34 14.31 13.64 25.31
C PRO A 34 13.14 13.40 24.35
N LEU A 35 13.40 13.24 23.05
CA LEU A 35 12.37 12.99 22.03
C LEU A 35 11.70 11.61 22.17
N VAL A 36 12.33 10.68 22.90
CA VAL A 36 11.74 9.37 23.22
C VAL A 36 10.39 9.49 23.95
N VAL A 37 10.13 10.62 24.64
CA VAL A 37 8.83 10.86 25.29
C VAL A 37 7.66 10.79 24.29
N LEU A 38 7.88 11.17 23.02
CA LEU A 38 6.87 11.09 21.96
C LEU A 38 6.49 9.65 21.60
N ARG A 39 7.27 8.67 22.05
CA ARG A 39 7.06 7.24 21.80
C ARG A 39 6.78 6.42 23.07
N ARG A 40 6.82 7.05 24.24
CA ARG A 40 6.61 6.37 25.52
C ARG A 40 5.23 6.66 26.09
N GLY A 41 4.67 5.64 26.76
CA GLY A 41 3.40 5.74 27.46
C GLY A 41 2.21 6.07 26.55
N VAL A 42 1.18 6.65 27.16
CA VAL A 42 -0.10 6.98 26.50
C VAL A 42 0.09 7.92 25.31
N LEU A 43 1.05 8.85 25.38
CA LEU A 43 1.27 9.83 24.31
C LEU A 43 1.78 9.16 23.02
N GLY A 44 2.71 8.21 23.13
CA GLY A 44 3.16 7.43 21.98
C GLY A 44 2.07 6.54 21.39
N GLU A 45 1.26 5.93 22.26
CA GLU A 45 0.11 5.12 21.82
C GLU A 45 -0.91 5.96 21.06
N VAL A 46 -1.31 7.12 21.60
CA VAL A 46 -2.23 8.06 20.95
C VAL A 46 -1.69 8.53 19.61
N ILE A 47 -0.41 8.91 19.52
CA ILE A 47 0.20 9.34 18.26
C ILE A 47 0.17 8.21 17.22
N THR A 48 0.48 6.98 17.63
CA THR A 48 0.54 5.82 16.73
C THR A 48 -0.85 5.42 16.27
N VAL A 49 -1.83 5.37 17.19
CA VAL A 49 -3.21 5.00 16.89
C VAL A 49 -3.88 6.05 16.01
N LEU A 50 -3.78 7.33 16.37
CA LEU A 50 -4.36 8.42 15.57
C LEU A 50 -3.67 8.54 14.21
N GLY A 51 -2.34 8.44 14.16
CA GLY A 51 -1.59 8.43 12.90
C GLY A 51 -1.99 7.26 12.01
N GLY A 52 -2.16 6.07 12.57
CA GLY A 52 -2.64 4.88 11.86
C GLY A 52 -4.07 5.05 11.33
N LEU A 53 -4.98 5.55 12.16
CA LEU A 53 -6.37 5.82 11.79
C LEU A 53 -6.46 6.85 10.66
N LEU A 54 -5.71 7.95 10.77
CA LEU A 54 -5.65 8.99 9.74
C LEU A 54 -5.03 8.47 8.45
N GLY A 55 -4.00 7.61 8.53
CA GLY A 55 -3.41 6.95 7.38
C GLY A 55 -4.39 6.01 6.67
N PHE A 56 -5.14 5.22 7.45
CA PHE A 56 -6.20 4.36 6.93
C PHE A 56 -7.31 5.18 6.24
N PHE A 57 -7.77 6.24 6.90
CA PHE A 57 -8.76 7.16 6.36
C PHE A 57 -8.27 7.77 5.05
N LEU A 58 -7.03 8.30 5.02
CA LEU A 58 -6.45 8.93 3.85
C LEU A 58 -6.32 7.96 2.67
N ALA A 59 -5.82 6.75 2.92
CA ALA A 59 -5.68 5.72 1.88
C ALA A 59 -7.05 5.32 1.31
N GLY A 60 -8.06 5.10 2.15
CA GLY A 60 -9.42 4.80 1.68
C GLY A 60 -10.09 5.99 0.97
N TYR A 61 -9.92 7.20 1.51
CA TYR A 61 -10.51 8.44 0.98
C TYR A 61 -10.07 8.74 -0.45
N THR A 62 -8.80 8.46 -0.79
CA THR A 62 -8.31 8.63 -2.17
C THR A 62 -9.05 7.74 -3.16
N GLY A 63 -9.33 6.48 -2.80
CA GLY A 63 -10.11 5.58 -3.65
C GLY A 63 -11.60 5.93 -3.70
N VAL A 64 -12.18 6.44 -2.60
CA VAL A 64 -13.58 6.91 -2.56
C VAL A 64 -13.78 8.16 -3.42
N LEU A 65 -12.82 9.09 -3.43
CA LEU A 65 -12.90 10.27 -4.29
C LEU A 65 -12.97 9.92 -5.78
N LEU A 66 -12.26 8.88 -6.20
CA LEU A 66 -12.32 8.36 -7.58
C LEU A 66 -13.67 7.69 -7.88
N ALA A 67 -14.30 7.03 -6.90
CA ALA A 67 -15.62 6.43 -7.06
C ALA A 67 -16.76 7.48 -7.12
N VAL A 68 -16.61 8.60 -6.41
CA VAL A 68 -17.62 9.68 -6.36
C VAL A 68 -17.45 10.69 -7.50
N THR A 69 -16.36 10.62 -8.26
CA THR A 69 -16.29 11.36 -9.53
C THR A 69 -17.28 10.71 -10.48
N ASN A 70 -18.29 11.45 -10.95
CA ASN A 70 -19.49 11.01 -11.68
C ASN A 70 -19.19 10.38 -13.08
N ARG A 71 -18.18 9.50 -13.16
CA ARG A 71 -17.73 8.78 -14.35
C ARG A 71 -18.41 7.40 -14.32
N PRO A 72 -19.10 7.01 -15.40
CA PRO A 72 -20.03 5.86 -15.42
C PRO A 72 -19.39 4.49 -15.15
N ILE A 73 -18.07 4.41 -15.10
CA ILE A 73 -17.33 3.16 -14.81
C ILE A 73 -17.13 2.96 -13.30
N TRP A 74 -17.15 4.04 -12.50
CA TRP A 74 -16.68 4.02 -11.10
C TRP A 74 -17.77 4.33 -10.06
N SER A 75 -18.95 4.79 -10.48
CA SER A 75 -20.02 5.24 -9.57
C SER A 75 -20.61 4.13 -8.68
N ASP A 76 -20.50 2.87 -9.11
CA ASP A 76 -21.30 1.78 -8.53
C ASP A 76 -20.50 0.78 -7.67
N THR A 77 -19.19 1.02 -7.46
CA THR A 77 -18.35 0.04 -6.72
C THR A 77 -17.56 0.63 -5.56
N PRO A 78 -17.96 0.38 -4.30
CA PRO A 78 -17.14 0.74 -3.12
C PRO A 78 -15.82 -0.04 -3.05
N LEU A 79 -15.66 -1.07 -3.89
CA LEU A 79 -14.48 -1.90 -4.02
C LEU A 79 -13.22 -1.12 -4.43
N LEU A 80 -13.39 0.00 -5.13
CA LEU A 80 -12.28 0.87 -5.55
C LEU A 80 -11.52 1.44 -4.33
N GLY A 81 -12.26 1.87 -3.30
CA GLY A 81 -11.68 2.33 -2.04
C GLY A 81 -10.89 1.23 -1.30
N VAL A 82 -11.45 0.02 -1.27
CA VAL A 82 -10.80 -1.14 -0.65
C VAL A 82 -9.54 -1.55 -1.42
N LEU A 83 -9.57 -1.55 -2.75
CA LEU A 83 -8.38 -1.82 -3.57
C LEU A 83 -7.25 -0.85 -3.29
N PHE A 84 -7.53 0.45 -3.26
CA PHE A 84 -6.51 1.46 -2.97
C PHE A 84 -5.92 1.29 -1.58
N LEU A 85 -6.77 1.00 -0.59
CA LEU A 85 -6.36 0.76 0.78
C LEU A 85 -5.42 -0.46 0.90
N VAL A 86 -5.84 -1.60 0.34
CA VAL A 86 -5.08 -2.85 0.42
C VAL A 86 -3.78 -2.76 -0.38
N SER A 87 -3.82 -2.18 -1.57
CA SER A 87 -2.62 -1.96 -2.39
C SER A 87 -1.65 -0.98 -1.72
N ALA A 88 -2.14 0.11 -1.12
CA ALA A 88 -1.30 1.04 -0.35
C ALA A 88 -0.62 0.34 0.85
N ALA A 89 -1.32 -0.57 1.52
CA ALA A 89 -0.75 -1.36 2.61
C ALA A 89 0.37 -2.29 2.12
N SER A 90 0.18 -3.02 1.01
CA SER A 90 1.21 -3.91 0.45
C SER A 90 2.43 -3.12 -0.07
N ILE A 91 2.23 -2.01 -0.77
CA ILE A 91 3.31 -1.10 -1.20
C ILE A 91 4.12 -0.61 0.00
N SER A 92 3.45 -0.26 1.10
CA SER A 92 4.10 0.21 2.33
C SER A 92 4.91 -0.92 3.00
N ALA A 93 4.35 -2.13 3.08
CA ALA A 93 5.05 -3.30 3.60
C ALA A 93 6.29 -3.64 2.77
N ALA A 94 6.16 -3.68 1.44
CA ALA A 94 7.27 -3.90 0.51
C ALA A 94 8.37 -2.83 0.67
N ALA A 95 8.01 -1.55 0.78
CA ALA A 95 8.96 -0.47 1.01
C ALA A 95 9.71 -0.62 2.35
N LEU A 96 9.00 -0.98 3.43
CA LEU A 96 9.60 -1.22 4.74
C LEU A 96 10.55 -2.43 4.75
N ILE A 97 10.19 -3.52 4.06
CA ILE A 97 11.08 -4.68 3.87
C ILE A 97 12.36 -4.23 3.13
N LEU A 98 12.24 -3.48 2.05
CA LEU A 98 13.38 -3.01 1.26
C LEU A 98 14.30 -2.07 2.07
N LEU A 99 13.72 -1.17 2.87
CA LEU A 99 14.48 -0.30 3.78
C LEU A 99 15.15 -1.10 4.91
N GLY A 100 14.48 -2.09 5.47
CA GLY A 100 15.03 -2.96 6.51
C GLY A 100 16.21 -3.77 6.00
N LEU A 101 16.10 -4.33 4.78
CA LEU A 101 17.20 -5.02 4.11
C LEU A 101 18.38 -4.08 3.84
N ARG A 102 18.14 -2.86 3.35
CA ARG A 102 19.20 -1.86 3.12
C ARG A 102 19.94 -1.45 4.40
N ARG A 103 19.26 -1.48 5.56
CA ARG A 103 19.88 -1.20 6.86
C ARG A 103 20.49 -2.42 7.55
N GLY A 104 20.43 -3.60 6.92
CA GLY A 104 20.96 -4.84 7.49
C GLY A 104 20.17 -5.34 8.70
N ILE A 105 18.88 -5.00 8.81
CA ILE A 105 18.01 -5.50 9.88
C ILE A 105 17.90 -7.03 9.74
N PRO A 106 18.05 -7.78 10.84
CA PRO A 106 18.03 -9.23 10.79
C PRO A 106 16.67 -9.78 10.32
N ALA A 107 16.71 -10.87 9.55
CA ALA A 107 15.54 -11.44 8.88
C ALA A 107 14.40 -11.84 9.84
N TYR A 108 14.70 -12.20 11.09
CA TYR A 108 13.66 -12.51 12.08
C TYR A 108 12.77 -11.31 12.38
N SER A 109 13.33 -10.09 12.41
CA SER A 109 12.56 -8.85 12.63
C SER A 109 11.71 -8.46 11.43
N LEU A 110 12.00 -9.00 10.24
CA LEU A 110 11.24 -8.76 9.01
C LEU A 110 10.20 -9.87 8.74
N SER A 111 10.35 -11.03 9.38
CA SER A 111 9.48 -12.20 9.15
C SER A 111 7.99 -11.95 9.43
N TRP A 112 7.66 -11.11 10.43
CA TRP A 112 6.27 -10.72 10.71
C TRP A 112 5.71 -9.85 9.58
N LEU A 113 6.54 -8.94 9.07
CA LEU A 113 6.19 -7.99 8.01
C LEU A 113 5.99 -8.72 6.67
N GLU A 114 6.85 -9.70 6.38
CA GLU A 114 6.68 -10.62 5.24
C GLU A 114 5.39 -11.44 5.33
N ARG A 115 5.01 -11.88 6.54
CA ARG A 115 3.76 -12.64 6.74
C ARG A 115 2.55 -11.77 6.47
N ILE A 116 2.53 -10.54 7.00
CA ILE A 116 1.45 -9.57 6.75
C ILE A 116 1.39 -9.22 5.26
N ASP A 117 2.52 -8.95 4.61
CA ASP A 117 2.56 -8.67 3.18
C ASP A 117 1.97 -9.81 2.34
N GLY A 118 2.16 -11.07 2.76
CA GLY A 118 1.54 -12.22 2.10
C GLY A 118 0.01 -12.25 2.21
N TRP A 119 -0.52 -11.92 3.39
CA TRP A 119 -1.97 -11.77 3.58
C TRP A 119 -2.53 -10.58 2.80
N LEU A 120 -1.79 -9.47 2.74
CA LEU A 120 -2.18 -8.29 1.96
C LEU A 120 -2.21 -8.56 0.47
N MET A 121 -1.22 -9.26 -0.09
CA MET A 121 -1.24 -9.68 -1.50
C MET A 121 -2.44 -10.59 -1.82
N LEU A 122 -2.76 -11.54 -0.93
CA LEU A 122 -3.91 -12.42 -1.14
C LEU A 122 -5.22 -11.62 -1.11
N LEU A 123 -5.34 -10.69 -0.16
CA LEU A 123 -6.48 -9.79 -0.07
C LEU A 123 -6.56 -8.88 -1.30
N GLU A 124 -5.45 -8.33 -1.78
CA GLU A 124 -5.38 -7.50 -2.98
C GLU A 124 -5.89 -8.27 -4.19
N LEU A 125 -5.44 -9.53 -4.36
CA LEU A 125 -5.90 -10.41 -5.42
C LEU A 125 -7.40 -10.66 -5.34
N LEU A 126 -7.92 -11.00 -4.16
CA LEU A 126 -9.34 -11.29 -3.96
C LEU A 126 -10.20 -10.07 -4.28
N VAL A 127 -9.82 -8.90 -3.76
CA VAL A 127 -10.53 -7.64 -4.02
C VAL A 127 -10.42 -7.26 -5.50
N LEU A 128 -9.28 -7.50 -6.16
CA LEU A 128 -9.10 -7.23 -7.59
C LEU A 128 -10.01 -8.12 -8.44
N ILE A 129 -10.10 -9.41 -8.11
CA ILE A 129 -11.03 -10.34 -8.77
C ILE A 129 -12.47 -9.85 -8.56
N ALA A 130 -12.85 -9.52 -7.32
CA ALA A 130 -14.18 -9.01 -7.01
C ALA A 130 -14.50 -7.72 -7.80
N PHE A 131 -13.53 -6.82 -7.92
CA PHE A 131 -13.65 -5.60 -8.72
C PHE A 131 -13.86 -5.89 -10.21
N VAL A 132 -13.05 -6.78 -10.81
CA VAL A 132 -13.20 -7.17 -12.22
C VAL A 132 -14.55 -7.85 -12.47
N VAL A 133 -15.00 -8.70 -11.55
CA VAL A 133 -16.33 -9.35 -11.63
C VAL A 133 -17.44 -8.30 -11.55
N SER A 134 -17.31 -7.32 -10.66
CA SER A 134 -18.31 -6.27 -10.48
C SER A 134 -18.45 -5.34 -11.69
N LEU A 135 -17.42 -5.22 -12.54
CA LEU A 135 -17.48 -4.43 -13.79
C LEU A 135 -18.32 -5.10 -14.90
N GLY A 136 -18.66 -6.39 -14.77
CA GLY A 136 -19.61 -7.07 -15.65
C GLY A 136 -19.28 -6.98 -17.15
N PRO A 137 -20.24 -6.63 -18.04
CA PRO A 137 -19.99 -6.52 -19.49
C PRO A 137 -18.97 -5.44 -19.88
N VAL A 138 -18.90 -4.34 -19.11
CA VAL A 138 -17.96 -3.22 -19.34
C VAL A 138 -16.52 -3.68 -19.16
N ALA A 139 -16.29 -4.66 -18.29
CA ALA A 139 -14.98 -5.28 -18.10
C ALA A 139 -14.39 -5.79 -19.42
N ARG A 140 -15.20 -6.33 -20.35
CA ARG A 140 -14.69 -6.87 -21.63
C ARG A 140 -14.18 -5.79 -22.58
N VAL A 141 -14.80 -4.62 -22.59
CA VAL A 141 -14.37 -3.48 -23.42
C VAL A 141 -13.12 -2.86 -22.81
N TRP A 142 -13.11 -2.71 -21.48
CA TRP A 142 -12.00 -2.14 -20.74
C TRP A 142 -10.76 -3.07 -20.75
N LEU A 143 -10.96 -4.39 -20.59
CA LEU A 143 -9.90 -5.40 -20.72
C LEU A 143 -9.34 -5.49 -22.16
N ARG A 144 -10.11 -5.10 -23.19
CA ARG A 144 -9.60 -5.06 -24.56
C ARG A 144 -8.60 -3.92 -24.78
N ALA A 145 -8.83 -2.76 -24.17
CA ALA A 145 -7.95 -1.59 -24.31
C ALA A 145 -6.79 -1.59 -23.31
N TRP A 146 -7.06 -1.92 -22.04
CA TRP A 146 -6.11 -1.84 -20.93
C TRP A 146 -5.83 -3.19 -20.26
N GLY A 147 -6.55 -4.25 -20.63
CA GLY A 147 -6.47 -5.54 -19.93
C GLY A 147 -5.16 -6.27 -20.10
N ALA A 148 -4.40 -6.04 -21.18
CA ALA A 148 -3.03 -6.52 -21.25
C ALA A 148 -2.16 -5.89 -20.14
N LEU A 149 -2.28 -4.58 -19.91
CA LEU A 149 -1.51 -3.89 -18.86
C LEU A 149 -1.93 -4.31 -17.45
N LEU A 150 -3.22 -4.59 -17.25
CA LEU A 150 -3.76 -4.97 -15.95
C LEU A 150 -3.50 -6.45 -15.61
N VAL A 151 -3.76 -7.34 -16.56
CA VAL A 151 -3.52 -8.77 -16.38
C VAL A 151 -2.02 -9.06 -16.35
N VAL A 152 -1.22 -8.43 -17.22
CA VAL A 152 0.23 -8.65 -17.22
C VAL A 152 0.90 -7.88 -16.08
N GLY A 153 0.55 -6.61 -15.85
CA GLY A 153 1.23 -5.74 -14.89
C GLY A 153 0.79 -5.93 -13.43
N VAL A 154 -0.51 -6.05 -13.15
CA VAL A 154 -0.99 -6.19 -11.77
C VAL A 154 -1.07 -7.66 -11.37
N VAL A 155 -1.72 -8.48 -12.20
CA VAL A 155 -1.94 -9.90 -11.85
C VAL A 155 -0.65 -10.70 -12.01
N PHE A 156 0.06 -10.57 -13.13
CA PHE A 156 1.30 -11.32 -13.34
C PHE A 156 2.50 -10.73 -12.61
N VAL A 157 2.82 -9.45 -12.82
CA VAL A 157 4.02 -8.81 -12.26
C VAL A 157 3.82 -8.42 -10.79
N GLY A 158 2.65 -7.91 -10.41
CA GLY A 158 2.35 -7.47 -9.05
C GLY A 158 1.97 -8.58 -8.07
N ILE A 159 1.38 -9.69 -8.54
CA ILE A 159 0.83 -10.73 -7.65
C ILE A 159 1.44 -12.12 -7.90
N LEU A 160 1.34 -12.67 -9.11
CA LEU A 160 1.83 -14.03 -9.40
C LEU A 160 3.34 -14.14 -9.28
N LEU A 161 4.12 -13.17 -9.77
CA LEU A 161 5.59 -13.23 -9.70
C LEU A 161 6.11 -13.22 -8.25
N PRO A 162 5.68 -12.29 -7.37
CA PRO A 162 6.12 -12.31 -5.99
C PRO A 162 5.57 -13.53 -5.23
N LEU A 163 4.35 -14.01 -5.50
CA LEU A 163 3.84 -15.26 -4.92
C LEU A 163 4.64 -16.48 -5.39
N ALA A 164 4.99 -16.57 -6.67
CA ALA A 164 5.78 -17.66 -7.23
C ALA A 164 7.20 -17.66 -6.68
N LEU A 165 7.83 -16.48 -6.57
CA LEU A 165 9.14 -16.30 -5.93
C LEU A 165 9.10 -16.70 -4.45
N ARG A 166 7.99 -16.44 -3.75
CA ARG A 166 7.78 -16.82 -2.34
C ARG A 166 7.38 -18.28 -2.13
N TRP A 167 6.77 -18.93 -3.11
CA TRP A 167 6.48 -20.38 -3.09
C TRP A 167 7.75 -21.18 -3.38
N ARG A 168 8.64 -20.64 -4.20
CA ARG A 168 9.93 -21.24 -4.55
C ARG A 168 11.01 -21.01 -3.49
N ARG A 169 10.67 -21.29 -2.21
CA ARG A 169 11.53 -21.24 -1.00
C ARG A 169 12.77 -22.14 -1.05
N TRP A 170 13.04 -22.77 -2.19
CA TRP A 170 14.18 -23.66 -2.45
C TRP A 170 15.41 -22.94 -3.03
N LEU A 171 15.34 -21.63 -3.33
CA LEU A 171 16.51 -20.84 -3.74
C LEU A 171 16.87 -19.81 -2.66
N PRO A 172 17.90 -20.08 -1.83
CA PRO A 172 18.40 -19.14 -0.83
C PRO A 172 19.19 -18.03 -1.51
N GLY A 173 18.48 -17.08 -2.12
CA GLY A 173 19.07 -15.90 -2.75
C GLY A 173 18.92 -14.68 -1.85
N ARG A 174 20.03 -14.02 -1.49
CA ARG A 174 20.01 -12.67 -0.87
C ARG A 174 19.27 -11.61 -1.71
N LEU A 175 18.94 -11.95 -2.97
CA LEU A 175 18.29 -11.08 -3.95
C LEU A 175 16.78 -11.33 -4.09
N THR A 176 16.21 -12.42 -3.57
CA THR A 176 14.80 -12.78 -3.81
C THR A 176 13.82 -11.85 -3.09
N ALA A 177 14.14 -11.46 -1.85
CA ALA A 177 13.33 -10.53 -1.05
C ALA A 177 13.30 -9.10 -1.63
N PRO A 178 14.43 -8.46 -2.02
CA PRO A 178 14.39 -7.13 -2.61
C PRO A 178 13.74 -7.13 -4.00
N THR A 179 13.90 -8.19 -4.81
CA THR A 179 13.18 -8.29 -6.09
C THR A 179 11.67 -8.39 -5.91
N ALA A 180 11.20 -9.18 -4.94
CA ALA A 180 9.77 -9.32 -4.65
C ALA A 180 9.17 -7.98 -4.18
N ALA A 181 9.87 -7.26 -3.29
CA ALA A 181 9.45 -5.92 -2.87
C ALA A 181 9.39 -4.93 -4.05
N LEU A 182 10.38 -4.96 -4.95
CA LEU A 182 10.40 -4.09 -6.13
C LEU A 182 9.22 -4.39 -7.08
N LEU A 183 8.90 -5.67 -7.27
CA LEU A 183 7.77 -6.12 -8.10
C LEU A 183 6.43 -5.64 -7.53
N VAL A 184 6.23 -5.71 -6.21
CA VAL A 184 5.02 -5.18 -5.54
C VAL A 184 4.90 -3.67 -5.74
N LEU A 185 6.01 -2.92 -5.58
CA LEU A 185 6.02 -1.48 -5.83
C LEU A 185 5.65 -1.14 -7.28
N VAL A 186 6.19 -1.87 -8.24
CA VAL A 186 5.90 -1.70 -9.67
C VAL A 186 4.44 -2.07 -9.98
N GLY A 187 3.95 -3.19 -9.46
CA GLY A 187 2.55 -3.62 -9.63
C GLY A 187 1.56 -2.61 -9.09
N GLY A 188 1.80 -2.07 -7.88
CA GLY A 188 0.99 -1.03 -7.28
C GLY A 188 1.03 0.31 -8.05
N PHE A 189 2.18 0.67 -8.62
CA PHE A 189 2.28 1.84 -9.50
C PHE A 189 1.47 1.66 -10.79
N ILE A 190 1.59 0.50 -11.45
CA ILE A 190 0.82 0.19 -12.65
C ILE A 190 -0.68 0.21 -12.36
N LEU A 191 -1.13 -0.36 -11.23
CA LEU A 191 -2.54 -0.33 -10.82
C LEU A 191 -3.06 1.11 -10.74
N ARG A 192 -2.31 2.02 -10.13
CA ARG A 192 -2.69 3.45 -10.06
C ARG A 192 -2.73 4.11 -11.43
N VAL A 193 -1.73 3.86 -12.28
CA VAL A 193 -1.68 4.40 -13.65
C VAL A 193 -2.88 3.92 -14.46
N VAL A 194 -3.20 2.63 -14.41
CA VAL A 194 -4.35 2.06 -15.13
C VAL A 194 -5.66 2.67 -14.64
N ILE A 195 -5.88 2.77 -13.32
CA ILE A 195 -7.14 3.31 -12.79
C ILE A 195 -7.32 4.77 -13.19
N VAL A 196 -6.26 5.58 -13.08
CA VAL A 196 -6.32 7.01 -13.40
C VAL A 196 -6.44 7.24 -14.91
N LEU A 197 -5.52 6.70 -15.72
CA LEU A 197 -5.52 6.96 -17.17
C LEU A 197 -6.69 6.30 -17.89
N SER A 198 -7.15 5.14 -17.42
CA SER A 198 -8.33 4.52 -18.04
C SER A 198 -9.59 5.35 -17.82
N SER A 199 -9.65 6.14 -16.74
CA SER A 199 -10.76 7.07 -16.48
C SER A 199 -10.76 8.29 -17.41
N GLU A 200 -9.61 8.66 -17.97
CA GLU A 200 -9.48 9.75 -18.95
C GLU A 200 -9.77 9.29 -20.38
N SER A 201 -9.62 8.00 -20.67
CA SER A 201 -9.83 7.41 -22.00
C SER A 201 -11.28 7.02 -22.32
N ALA A 202 -12.23 7.28 -21.41
CA ALA A 202 -13.66 6.97 -21.56
C ALA A 202 -14.52 8.25 -21.52
#